data_AF-A0A2T6ZMH0-F1
#
_entry.id   AF-A0A2T6ZMH0-F1
#
_cell.length_a   1.000
_cell.length_b   1.000
_cell.length_c   1.000
_cell.angle_alpha   90.00
_cell.angle_beta   90.00
_cell.angle_gamma   90.00
#
_symmetry.space_group_name_H-M   'P 1'
#
loop_
_entity.id
_entity.type
_entity.pdbx_description
1 polymer ?
#
loop_
_entity_poly.entity_id
_entity_poly.type
_entity_poly.pdbx_seq_one_letter_code
_entity_poly.pdbx_strand_id
1 'polypeptide(L)'
;MANTPIAGAPNGAEPPARAAGSDEEAFTIGGVEEEFYEDDGEEEEEEDNEDQESGADEGADWDVSSVFDEWLAQSTDPVVFGPDAVTAEEGRKLRDLLRRVGEARFIEETLHAGAFTAKKLLTAFGVRPPFFLEGSPDTAYHLLLGMVITRDLRARQKLTQYNTLDDVVKLLKESSNIIVLTGAGISTSLGIPDFRSKGSGLYSRLEGLGLSDPQEVFDLDVFREDPTIFYSIAGRILPTVDQISPTHAFIELIQRKNKLLTQYTQNIDNLEIKAGINPEKLIQCHGSFASASCVQCGHKVPGETIFPEMIKGIVPKCEVCLKHNANNNKAGKKRKRGKCSSERAPEDYRRKRHNESSDDDAEDDIPQPGVMKPDIVFFGEQLPETFNKRLVDHDRTLCDLFICIGTSLKVAPVSEIIGILPPDIPQIYISKTPVTHVNFDIELIGSCDDVVAELSRRAEWELKHEMILDDQGRVVKVRLEEGSASRWIFGEVEKVGGEGEKVGE
;
A
#
# COMPACT_ATOMS: atom_id res chain seq x y z
N MET A 1 -5.77 -59.35 36.22
CA MET A 1 -7.19 -59.69 36.04
C MET A 1 -7.53 -59.46 34.58
N ALA A 2 -7.90 -60.54 33.89
CA ALA A 2 -8.73 -60.70 32.68
C ALA A 2 -8.73 -59.60 31.58
N ASN A 3 -8.82 -59.88 30.29
CA ASN A 3 -8.60 -61.04 29.40
C ASN A 3 -8.95 -60.46 28.00
N THR A 4 -8.12 -60.70 26.99
CA THR A 4 -8.43 -60.50 25.55
C THR A 4 -9.57 -61.46 25.09
N PRO A 5 -10.23 -61.30 23.91
CA PRO A 5 -9.59 -61.56 22.61
C PRO A 5 -10.19 -60.92 21.32
N ILE A 6 -9.47 -61.27 20.24
CA ILE A 6 -9.56 -61.03 18.80
C ILE A 6 -10.70 -61.83 18.10
N ALA A 7 -11.21 -61.34 16.97
CA ALA A 7 -11.61 -62.02 15.70
C ALA A 7 -12.76 -61.24 15.01
N GLY A 8 -12.94 -61.13 13.69
CA GLY A 8 -12.34 -61.74 12.50
C GLY A 8 -13.13 -61.27 11.26
N ALA A 9 -12.53 -61.39 10.07
CA ALA A 9 -13.15 -61.09 8.76
C ALA A 9 -14.25 -62.11 8.37
N PRO A 10 -15.03 -61.83 7.31
CA PRO A 10 -14.94 -62.74 6.15
C PRO A 10 -15.04 -62.07 4.75
N ASN A 11 -14.71 -62.89 3.76
CA ASN A 11 -14.46 -62.68 2.33
C ASN A 11 -15.68 -62.32 1.46
N GLY A 12 -15.39 -61.59 0.36
CA GLY A 12 -15.58 -62.06 -1.03
C GLY A 12 -16.97 -61.97 -1.70
N ALA A 13 -17.06 -61.17 -2.78
CA ALA A 13 -17.72 -61.53 -4.06
C ALA A 13 -17.69 -60.36 -5.08
N GLU A 14 -16.99 -60.55 -6.21
CA GLU A 14 -17.32 -59.97 -7.52
C GLU A 14 -18.25 -60.95 -8.29
N PRO A 15 -18.80 -60.66 -9.49
CA PRO A 15 -19.38 -59.44 -10.08
C PRO A 15 -20.82 -59.75 -10.62
N PRO A 16 -21.40 -58.93 -11.53
CA PRO A 16 -21.54 -59.48 -12.89
C PRO A 16 -21.28 -58.49 -14.03
N ALA A 17 -20.93 -59.07 -15.18
CA ALA A 17 -20.67 -58.42 -16.46
C ALA A 17 -21.87 -58.51 -17.44
N ARG A 18 -21.73 -57.75 -18.56
CA ARG A 18 -22.48 -57.70 -19.84
C ARG A 18 -23.52 -56.57 -19.92
N ALA A 19 -23.64 -55.79 -21.00
CA ALA A 19 -23.51 -56.17 -22.42
C ALA A 19 -23.03 -55.02 -23.34
N ALA A 20 -22.57 -55.43 -24.52
CA ALA A 20 -22.16 -54.61 -25.66
C ALA A 20 -23.35 -54.18 -26.56
N GLY A 21 -23.12 -53.14 -27.36
CA GLY A 21 -23.94 -52.68 -28.50
C GLY A 21 -23.53 -51.24 -28.84
N SER A 22 -22.61 -51.02 -29.79
CA SER A 22 -22.88 -50.69 -31.19
C SER A 22 -23.75 -49.43 -31.35
N ASP A 23 -23.15 -48.35 -31.85
CA ASP A 23 -23.58 -47.75 -33.12
C ASP A 23 -22.51 -46.74 -33.58
N GLU A 24 -21.88 -47.10 -34.70
CA GLU A 24 -21.20 -46.19 -35.61
C GLU A 24 -22.27 -45.42 -36.38
N GLU A 25 -22.19 -44.09 -36.47
CA GLU A 25 -22.56 -43.38 -37.69
C GLU A 25 -21.58 -42.23 -37.94
N ALA A 26 -20.93 -42.32 -39.09
CA ALA A 26 -20.05 -41.35 -39.71
C ALA A 26 -20.83 -40.14 -40.24
N PHE A 27 -20.21 -38.97 -40.31
CA PHE A 27 -20.15 -38.24 -41.59
C PHE A 27 -19.06 -37.17 -41.62
N THR A 28 -18.59 -36.94 -42.84
CA THR A 28 -17.32 -36.41 -43.32
C THR A 28 -17.26 -34.89 -43.52
N ILE A 29 -16.04 -34.37 -43.30
CA ILE A 29 -15.22 -33.46 -44.13
C ILE A 29 -15.92 -32.65 -45.25
N GLY A 30 -15.69 -31.34 -45.20
CA GLY A 30 -15.40 -30.43 -46.32
C GLY A 30 -14.72 -29.20 -45.71
N GLY A 31 -13.47 -28.80 -45.99
CA GLY A 31 -12.71 -28.87 -47.23
C GLY A 31 -12.57 -27.45 -47.79
N VAL A 32 -11.33 -27.09 -48.17
CA VAL A 32 -10.96 -26.08 -49.20
C VAL A 32 -10.83 -24.62 -48.69
N GLU A 33 -9.76 -23.83 -48.90
CA GLU A 33 -8.56 -23.89 -49.75
C GLU A 33 -7.43 -23.00 -49.14
N GLU A 34 -6.17 -23.37 -49.35
CA GLU A 34 -4.98 -22.51 -49.26
C GLU A 34 -4.83 -21.72 -50.57
N GLU A 35 -4.50 -20.43 -50.50
CA GLU A 35 -3.90 -19.70 -51.62
C GLU A 35 -2.57 -19.07 -51.20
N PHE A 36 -1.51 -19.59 -51.83
CA PHE A 36 -0.17 -19.05 -51.96
C PHE A 36 -0.18 -17.83 -52.90
N TYR A 37 0.61 -16.80 -52.57
CA TYR A 37 1.24 -15.92 -53.56
C TYR A 37 2.70 -15.70 -53.17
N GLU A 38 3.62 -16.23 -53.98
CA GLU A 38 5.00 -15.79 -54.11
C GLU A 38 5.04 -14.74 -55.24
N ASP A 39 5.76 -13.64 -55.05
CA ASP A 39 6.35 -12.87 -56.16
C ASP A 39 7.66 -12.22 -55.71
N ASP A 40 8.61 -12.22 -56.64
CA ASP A 40 10.06 -12.10 -56.47
C ASP A 40 10.59 -10.65 -56.57
N GLY A 41 11.76 -10.43 -55.95
CA GLY A 41 12.85 -9.61 -56.51
C GLY A 41 12.88 -8.11 -56.16
N GLU A 42 13.89 -7.67 -55.41
CA GLU A 42 15.17 -7.17 -55.93
C GLU A 42 16.03 -6.60 -54.78
N GLU A 43 17.33 -6.93 -54.80
CA GLU A 43 18.38 -6.44 -53.90
C GLU A 43 18.78 -5.01 -54.29
N GLU A 44 18.75 -4.06 -53.36
CA GLU A 44 19.66 -2.90 -53.39
C GLU A 44 20.14 -2.60 -51.97
N GLU A 45 21.46 -2.69 -51.80
CA GLU A 45 22.23 -2.26 -50.63
C GLU A 45 22.30 -0.73 -50.61
N GLU A 46 21.80 -0.07 -49.56
CA GLU A 46 22.31 1.25 -49.15
C GLU A 46 22.41 1.30 -47.61
N GLU A 47 23.66 1.43 -47.15
CA GLU A 47 24.03 1.77 -45.79
C GLU A 47 23.58 3.20 -45.48
N ASP A 48 22.73 3.41 -44.47
CA ASP A 48 22.67 4.69 -43.77
C ASP A 48 22.33 4.47 -42.29
N ASN A 49 23.27 4.87 -41.44
CA ASN A 49 23.16 4.90 -39.98
C ASN A 49 22.31 6.11 -39.55
N GLU A 50 21.10 5.89 -39.06
CA GLU A 50 20.43 6.82 -38.15
C GLU A 50 19.66 6.04 -37.08
N ASP A 51 20.19 6.05 -35.85
CA ASP A 51 19.55 5.54 -34.65
C ASP A 51 18.22 6.29 -34.39
N GLN A 52 17.09 5.68 -34.76
CA GLN A 52 15.75 6.12 -34.37
C GLN A 52 15.29 5.31 -33.15
N GLU A 53 15.14 6.00 -32.02
CA GLU A 53 14.36 5.55 -30.86
C GLU A 53 12.94 5.19 -31.29
N SER A 54 12.65 3.89 -31.41
CA SER A 54 11.28 3.40 -31.57
C SER A 54 10.59 3.40 -30.22
N GLY A 55 9.72 4.39 -30.00
CA GLY A 55 8.70 4.35 -28.97
C GLY A 55 7.77 3.15 -29.18
N ALA A 56 7.85 2.19 -28.26
CA ALA A 56 6.90 1.09 -28.17
C ALA A 56 5.78 1.49 -27.19
N ASP A 57 4.58 1.52 -27.74
CA ASP A 57 3.25 1.56 -27.15
C ASP A 57 3.13 0.94 -25.73
N GLU A 58 3.13 1.78 -24.68
CA GLU A 58 2.91 1.41 -23.26
C GLU A 58 1.41 1.44 -22.86
N GLY A 59 0.50 1.18 -23.79
CA GLY A 59 -0.94 1.37 -23.59
C GLY A 59 -1.73 0.16 -23.08
N ALA A 60 -1.17 -1.06 -23.11
CA ALA A 60 -1.96 -2.29 -22.93
C ALA A 60 -1.48 -3.23 -21.79
N ASP A 61 -0.39 -2.90 -21.09
CA ASP A 61 0.23 -3.80 -20.10
C ASP A 61 -0.25 -3.57 -18.64
N TRP A 62 -1.09 -2.56 -18.43
CA TRP A 62 -1.51 -2.11 -17.09
C TRP A 62 -2.59 -2.99 -16.42
N ASP A 63 -3.32 -3.81 -17.19
CA ASP A 63 -4.45 -4.58 -16.66
C ASP A 63 -4.03 -5.92 -16.04
N VAL A 64 -2.91 -6.50 -16.49
CA VAL A 64 -2.41 -7.79 -15.99
C VAL A 64 -1.49 -7.59 -14.78
N SER A 65 -0.72 -6.49 -14.74
CA SER A 65 0.18 -6.17 -13.62
C SER A 65 -0.56 -5.98 -12.30
N SER A 66 -1.73 -5.31 -12.33
CA SER A 66 -2.52 -5.02 -11.12
C SER A 66 -2.99 -6.29 -10.40
N VAL A 67 -3.46 -7.29 -11.16
CA VAL A 67 -3.95 -8.56 -10.60
C VAL A 67 -2.80 -9.37 -9.97
N PHE A 68 -1.62 -9.35 -10.57
CA PHE A 68 -0.45 -10.04 -10.04
C PHE A 68 0.19 -9.32 -8.86
N ASP A 69 0.20 -7.99 -8.85
CA ASP A 69 0.68 -7.19 -7.72
C ASP A 69 -0.22 -7.35 -6.48
N GLU A 70 -1.54 -7.36 -6.68
CA GLU A 70 -2.50 -7.64 -5.62
C GLU A 70 -2.36 -9.07 -5.08
N TRP A 71 -2.14 -10.05 -5.96
CA TRP A 71 -1.93 -11.44 -5.60
C TRP A 71 -0.58 -11.65 -4.86
N LEU A 72 0.48 -10.96 -5.25
CA LEU A 72 1.78 -10.95 -4.56
C LEU A 72 1.71 -10.29 -3.17
N ALA A 73 0.81 -9.33 -2.97
CA ALA A 73 0.56 -8.71 -1.67
C ALA A 73 -0.22 -9.62 -0.70
N GLN A 74 -1.05 -10.52 -1.21
CA GLN A 74 -1.87 -11.44 -0.43
C GLN A 74 -1.12 -12.68 0.09
N SER A 75 0.10 -12.98 -0.38
CA SER A 75 0.83 -14.22 -0.03
C SER A 75 1.57 -14.18 1.32
N THR A 76 1.09 -13.42 2.32
CA THR A 76 1.83 -13.08 3.55
C THR A 76 1.48 -13.93 4.80
N ASP A 77 0.59 -14.91 4.69
CA ASP A 77 0.34 -15.87 5.78
C ASP A 77 1.48 -16.91 5.89
N PRO A 78 1.71 -17.55 7.06
CA PRO A 78 2.70 -18.61 7.21
C PRO A 78 2.30 -19.84 6.39
N VAL A 79 2.75 -19.90 5.13
CA VAL A 79 2.34 -20.91 4.16
C VAL A 79 3.10 -22.22 4.38
N VAL A 80 2.35 -23.30 4.63
CA VAL A 80 2.85 -24.67 4.46
C VAL A 80 2.88 -24.96 2.95
N PHE A 81 4.07 -24.92 2.36
CA PHE A 81 4.25 -25.29 0.95
C PHE A 81 4.08 -26.80 0.74
N GLY A 82 3.52 -27.21 -0.41
CA GLY A 82 3.34 -28.62 -0.76
C GLY A 82 4.66 -29.37 -1.00
N PRO A 83 4.62 -30.69 -1.23
CA PRO A 83 5.82 -31.54 -1.37
C PRO A 83 6.73 -31.19 -2.55
N ASP A 84 6.23 -30.47 -3.56
CA ASP A 84 7.00 -30.04 -4.74
C ASP A 84 7.75 -28.70 -4.56
N ALA A 85 7.67 -28.09 -3.37
CA ALA A 85 8.31 -26.82 -3.09
C ALA A 85 9.80 -26.94 -2.80
N VAL A 86 10.53 -25.88 -3.11
CA VAL A 86 11.96 -25.76 -2.80
C VAL A 86 12.16 -25.63 -1.29
N THR A 87 13.18 -26.29 -0.74
CA THR A 87 13.51 -26.15 0.68
C THR A 87 13.99 -24.72 1.00
N ALA A 88 13.86 -24.28 2.25
CA ALA A 88 14.32 -22.94 2.66
C ALA A 88 15.83 -22.71 2.45
N GLU A 89 16.63 -23.76 2.45
CA GLU A 89 18.07 -23.69 2.18
C GLU A 89 18.37 -23.57 0.68
N GLU A 90 17.72 -24.39 -0.16
CA GLU A 90 17.84 -24.28 -1.62
C GLU A 90 17.29 -22.94 -2.13
N GLY A 91 16.19 -22.44 -1.56
CA GLY A 91 15.64 -21.13 -1.92
C GLY A 91 16.62 -20.00 -1.63
N ARG A 92 17.37 -20.06 -0.52
CA ARG A 92 18.47 -19.12 -0.25
C ARG A 92 19.57 -19.21 -1.31
N LYS A 93 20.03 -20.42 -1.63
CA LYS A 93 21.07 -20.63 -2.66
C LYS A 93 20.65 -20.12 -4.04
N LEU A 94 19.39 -20.30 -4.42
CA LEU A 94 18.86 -19.80 -5.69
C LEU A 94 18.78 -18.27 -5.73
N ARG A 95 18.34 -17.63 -4.66
CA ARG A 95 18.35 -16.15 -4.55
C ARG A 95 19.77 -15.58 -4.56
N ASP A 96 20.70 -16.26 -3.88
CA ASP A 96 22.12 -15.88 -3.91
C ASP A 96 22.73 -16.06 -5.30
N LEU A 97 22.35 -17.13 -6.02
CA LEU A 97 22.75 -17.36 -7.41
C LEU A 97 22.24 -16.23 -8.31
N LEU A 98 20.93 -15.94 -8.27
CA LEU A 98 20.29 -14.90 -9.06
C LEU A 98 21.04 -13.57 -8.95
N ARG A 99 21.38 -13.16 -7.74
CA ARG A 99 22.09 -11.90 -7.49
C ARG A 99 23.54 -11.91 -7.96
N ARG A 100 24.20 -13.07 -7.90
CA ARG A 100 25.59 -13.23 -8.34
C ARG A 100 25.74 -13.20 -9.85
N VAL A 101 24.82 -13.82 -10.59
CA VAL A 101 24.93 -14.00 -12.05
C VAL A 101 24.03 -13.06 -12.86
N GLY A 102 23.04 -12.45 -12.21
CA GLY A 102 22.01 -11.62 -12.86
C GLY A 102 20.85 -12.45 -13.44
N GLU A 103 19.76 -11.78 -13.79
CA GLU A 103 18.53 -12.41 -14.30
C GLU A 103 18.77 -13.30 -15.53
N ALA A 104 19.44 -12.77 -16.57
CA ALA A 104 19.62 -13.49 -17.82
C ALA A 104 20.35 -14.83 -17.65
N ARG A 105 21.47 -14.84 -16.91
CA ARG A 105 22.21 -16.08 -16.64
C ARG A 105 21.51 -16.99 -15.65
N PHE A 106 20.75 -16.42 -14.71
CA PHE A 106 19.98 -17.23 -13.77
C PHE A 106 18.91 -18.04 -14.51
N ILE A 107 18.17 -17.43 -15.43
CA ILE A 107 17.18 -18.13 -16.27
C ILE A 107 17.85 -19.20 -17.14
N GLU A 108 19.02 -18.91 -17.70
CA GLU A 108 19.79 -19.88 -18.49
C GLU A 108 20.21 -21.10 -17.65
N GLU A 109 20.81 -20.88 -16.47
CA GLU A 109 21.33 -21.93 -15.59
C GLU A 109 20.23 -22.71 -14.84
N THR A 110 19.01 -22.18 -14.72
CA THR A 110 17.91 -22.82 -13.98
C THR A 110 16.83 -23.36 -14.89
N LEU A 111 16.19 -22.49 -15.67
CA LEU A 111 15.02 -22.79 -16.48
C LEU A 111 15.41 -23.45 -17.81
N HIS A 112 16.32 -22.84 -18.57
CA HIS A 112 16.74 -23.36 -19.88
C HIS A 112 17.59 -24.64 -19.75
N ALA A 113 18.39 -24.74 -18.69
CA ALA A 113 19.11 -25.97 -18.35
C ALA A 113 18.18 -27.10 -17.87
N GLY A 114 16.89 -26.84 -17.66
CA GLY A 114 15.92 -27.83 -17.19
C GLY A 114 16.15 -28.29 -15.74
N ALA A 115 16.94 -27.55 -14.96
CA ALA A 115 17.24 -27.88 -13.58
C ALA A 115 16.03 -27.63 -12.65
N PHE A 116 15.25 -26.58 -12.96
CA PHE A 116 14.03 -26.23 -12.23
C PHE A 116 12.93 -25.77 -13.18
N THR A 117 11.69 -26.14 -12.89
CA THR A 117 10.49 -25.56 -13.50
C THR A 117 10.21 -24.17 -12.93
N ALA A 118 9.64 -23.25 -13.71
CA ALA A 118 9.22 -21.93 -13.24
C ALA A 118 8.27 -22.01 -12.04
N LYS A 119 7.32 -22.95 -12.05
CA LYS A 119 6.41 -23.21 -10.90
C LYS A 119 7.19 -23.47 -9.60
N LYS A 120 8.28 -24.23 -9.68
CA LYS A 120 9.14 -24.56 -8.54
C LYS A 120 10.02 -23.37 -8.14
N LEU A 121 10.54 -22.62 -9.10
CA LEU A 121 11.30 -21.40 -8.83
C LEU A 121 10.47 -20.35 -8.09
N LEU A 122 9.18 -20.19 -8.41
CA LEU A 122 8.29 -19.28 -7.66
C LEU A 122 8.30 -19.59 -6.15
N THR A 123 8.26 -20.87 -5.78
CA THR A 123 8.34 -21.27 -4.36
C THR A 123 9.68 -20.94 -3.73
N ALA A 124 10.78 -20.94 -4.50
CA ALA A 124 12.10 -20.51 -4.03
C ALA A 124 12.12 -19.02 -3.65
N PHE A 125 11.26 -18.19 -4.25
CA PHE A 125 11.09 -16.77 -3.91
C PHE A 125 9.94 -16.52 -2.92
N GLY A 126 9.41 -17.58 -2.30
CA GLY A 126 8.31 -17.48 -1.32
C GLY A 126 6.95 -17.20 -1.95
N VAL A 127 6.81 -17.42 -3.26
CA VAL A 127 5.59 -17.12 -4.02
C VAL A 127 4.86 -18.42 -4.34
N ARG A 128 3.58 -18.51 -3.96
CA ARG A 128 2.74 -19.68 -4.26
C ARG A 128 2.32 -19.66 -5.75
N PRO A 129 2.30 -20.75 -6.49
CA PRO A 129 1.69 -20.73 -7.81
C PRO A 129 0.19 -20.34 -7.73
N PRO A 130 -0.31 -19.38 -8.54
CA PRO A 130 -1.72 -19.00 -8.52
C PRO A 130 -2.62 -20.19 -8.86
N PHE A 131 -3.75 -20.32 -8.16
CA PHE A 131 -4.68 -21.45 -8.36
C PHE A 131 -5.24 -21.50 -9.79
N PHE A 132 -5.49 -20.35 -10.41
CA PHE A 132 -5.99 -20.28 -11.78
C PHE A 132 -4.96 -20.74 -12.84
N LEU A 133 -3.67 -20.81 -12.50
CA LEU A 133 -2.64 -21.38 -13.36
C LEU A 133 -2.39 -22.87 -13.08
N GLU A 134 -3.03 -23.46 -12.06
CA GLU A 134 -2.80 -24.84 -11.66
C GLU A 134 -3.20 -25.83 -12.78
N GLY A 135 -2.23 -26.61 -13.27
CA GLY A 135 -2.40 -27.53 -14.41
C GLY A 135 -2.01 -26.94 -15.77
N SER A 136 -1.66 -25.65 -15.83
CA SER A 136 -1.15 -25.01 -17.05
C SER A 136 0.31 -25.42 -17.35
N PRO A 137 0.79 -25.27 -18.61
CA PRO A 137 2.19 -25.48 -18.96
C PRO A 137 3.13 -24.55 -18.17
N ASP A 138 4.39 -24.96 -17.97
CA ASP A 138 5.38 -24.19 -17.18
C ASP A 138 5.62 -22.77 -17.76
N THR A 139 5.46 -22.62 -19.07
CA THR A 139 5.56 -21.33 -19.79
C THR A 139 4.59 -20.28 -19.28
N ALA A 140 3.42 -20.68 -18.77
CA ALA A 140 2.44 -19.75 -18.20
C ALA A 140 2.95 -19.06 -16.91
N TYR A 141 3.94 -19.66 -16.23
CA TYR A 141 4.54 -19.11 -15.01
C TYR A 141 5.75 -18.20 -15.28
N HIS A 142 6.24 -18.13 -16.52
CA HIS A 142 7.46 -17.37 -16.85
C HIS A 142 7.29 -15.87 -16.59
N LEU A 143 6.13 -15.30 -16.94
CA LEU A 143 5.84 -13.88 -16.70
C LEU A 143 5.86 -13.56 -15.20
N LEU A 144 5.15 -14.36 -14.40
CA LEU A 144 5.13 -14.21 -12.95
C LEU A 144 6.54 -14.39 -12.35
N LEU A 145 7.31 -15.36 -12.85
CA LEU A 145 8.68 -15.57 -12.41
C LEU A 145 9.56 -14.35 -12.70
N GLY A 146 9.45 -13.74 -13.88
CA GLY A 146 10.17 -12.51 -14.23
C GLY A 146 9.84 -11.34 -13.30
N MET A 147 8.56 -11.13 -12.99
CA MET A 147 8.13 -10.12 -12.02
C MET A 147 8.73 -10.37 -10.62
N VAL A 148 8.71 -11.63 -10.17
CA VAL A 148 9.23 -12.04 -8.86
C VAL A 148 10.76 -11.91 -8.79
N ILE A 149 11.47 -12.24 -9.87
CA ILE A 149 12.92 -12.05 -10.00
C ILE A 149 13.26 -10.56 -9.94
N THR A 150 12.55 -9.73 -10.71
CA THR A 150 12.74 -8.28 -10.71
C THR A 150 12.52 -7.71 -9.30
N ARG A 151 11.47 -8.17 -8.61
CA ARG A 151 11.19 -7.80 -7.22
C ARG A 151 12.32 -8.21 -6.27
N ASP A 152 12.82 -9.44 -6.36
CA ASP A 152 13.89 -9.95 -5.47
C ASP A 152 15.25 -9.28 -5.72
N LEU A 153 15.53 -8.92 -6.98
CA LEU A 153 16.71 -8.14 -7.36
C LEU A 153 16.63 -6.69 -6.84
N ARG A 154 15.43 -6.09 -6.83
CA ARG A 154 15.19 -4.76 -6.25
C ARG A 154 15.12 -4.78 -4.72
N ALA A 155 14.85 -5.94 -4.11
CA ALA A 155 14.74 -6.06 -2.66
C ALA A 155 16.09 -5.83 -1.98
N ARG A 156 16.11 -4.89 -1.03
CA ARG A 156 17.28 -4.61 -0.19
C ARG A 156 17.67 -5.86 0.61
N GLN A 157 18.98 -6.14 0.67
CA GLN A 157 19.53 -7.14 1.56
C GLN A 157 19.75 -6.59 2.97
N LYS A 158 19.42 -7.41 3.96
CA LYS A 158 19.74 -7.13 5.35
C LYS A 158 21.25 -7.01 5.54
N LEU A 159 21.69 -5.96 6.22
CA LEU A 159 23.07 -5.81 6.68
C LEU A 159 23.33 -6.78 7.83
N THR A 160 24.28 -7.70 7.63
CA THR A 160 24.57 -8.78 8.58
C THR A 160 25.29 -8.29 9.84
N GLN A 161 25.90 -7.10 9.79
CA GLN A 161 26.65 -6.53 10.91
C GLN A 161 25.77 -5.92 12.01
N TYR A 162 24.48 -5.63 11.73
CA TYR A 162 23.56 -4.99 12.68
C TYR A 162 22.45 -5.96 13.06
N ASN A 163 22.36 -6.35 14.34
CA ASN A 163 21.36 -7.32 14.80
C ASN A 163 20.83 -7.05 16.22
N THR A 164 21.57 -6.32 17.04
CA THR A 164 21.32 -6.22 18.48
C THR A 164 20.75 -4.87 18.89
N LEU A 165 20.17 -4.79 20.09
CA LEU A 165 19.78 -3.50 20.67
C LEU A 165 20.96 -2.55 20.84
N ASP A 166 22.15 -3.07 21.14
CA ASP A 166 23.34 -2.25 21.32
C ASP A 166 23.81 -1.66 19.98
N ASP A 167 23.60 -2.38 18.88
CA ASP A 167 23.78 -1.85 17.52
C ASP A 167 22.83 -0.69 17.24
N VAL A 168 21.55 -0.80 17.61
CA VAL A 168 20.57 0.31 17.49
C VAL A 168 21.05 1.54 18.26
N VAL A 169 21.45 1.35 19.52
CA VAL A 169 21.91 2.44 20.39
C VAL A 169 23.17 3.08 19.84
N LYS A 170 24.09 2.27 19.31
CA LYS A 170 25.30 2.75 18.63
C LYS A 170 24.95 3.59 17.39
N LEU A 171 24.08 3.08 16.52
CA LEU A 171 23.59 3.79 15.34
C LEU A 171 22.94 5.13 15.71
N LEU A 172 22.05 5.16 16.71
CA LEU A 172 21.44 6.40 17.21
C LEU A 172 22.48 7.42 17.71
N LYS A 173 23.56 6.96 18.34
CA LYS A 173 24.64 7.83 18.84
C LYS A 173 25.54 8.35 17.71
N GLU A 174 25.88 7.52 16.73
CA GLU A 174 26.85 7.82 15.67
C GLU A 174 26.24 8.56 14.47
N SER A 175 25.00 8.23 14.09
CA SER A 175 24.29 8.83 12.95
C SER A 175 23.92 10.29 13.18
N SER A 176 24.00 11.10 12.13
CA SER A 176 23.72 12.55 12.15
C SER A 176 22.63 12.96 11.17
N ASN A 177 22.28 12.09 10.21
CA ASN A 177 21.28 12.35 9.18
C ASN A 177 20.21 11.26 9.18
N ILE A 178 19.42 11.23 10.25
CA ILE A 178 18.42 10.19 10.50
C ILE A 178 17.13 10.55 9.78
N ILE A 179 16.64 9.66 8.92
CA ILE A 179 15.28 9.71 8.40
C ILE A 179 14.37 8.88 9.32
N VAL A 180 13.26 9.48 9.74
CA VAL A 180 12.23 8.78 10.52
C VAL A 180 10.94 8.72 9.72
N LEU A 181 10.45 7.52 9.43
CA LEU A 181 9.13 7.29 8.82
C LEU A 181 8.13 6.89 9.91
N THR A 182 7.02 7.62 10.02
CA THR A 182 5.97 7.38 11.01
C THR A 182 4.63 7.10 10.38
N GLY A 183 3.83 6.24 11.03
CA GLY A 183 2.41 6.07 10.72
C GLY A 183 1.55 6.01 11.97
N ALA A 184 0.28 5.60 11.80
CA ALA A 184 -0.76 5.76 12.81
C ALA A 184 -0.44 5.10 14.17
N GLY A 185 0.43 4.08 14.17
CA GLY A 185 0.88 3.38 15.37
C GLY A 185 1.43 4.31 16.46
N ILE A 186 2.11 5.41 16.09
CA ILE A 186 2.71 6.34 17.05
C ILE A 186 1.68 7.19 17.81
N SER A 187 0.46 7.27 17.29
CA SER A 187 -0.65 8.04 17.87
C SER A 187 -1.66 7.14 18.61
N THR A 188 -1.51 5.80 18.55
CA THR A 188 -2.48 4.86 19.15
C THR A 188 -2.54 4.93 20.68
N SER A 189 -1.46 5.31 21.36
CA SER A 189 -1.44 5.47 22.82
C SER A 189 -2.22 6.70 23.29
N LEU A 190 -2.53 7.63 22.39
CA LEU A 190 -3.33 8.83 22.64
C LEU A 190 -4.84 8.59 22.44
N GLY A 191 -5.22 7.35 22.13
CA GLY A 191 -6.61 6.99 21.84
C GLY A 191 -7.06 7.30 20.40
N ILE A 192 -6.16 7.80 19.55
CA ILE A 192 -6.41 7.94 18.11
C ILE A 192 -6.32 6.54 17.50
N PRO A 193 -7.44 5.94 17.04
CA PRO A 193 -7.40 4.61 16.44
C PRO A 193 -6.59 4.67 15.15
N ASP A 194 -5.84 3.62 14.87
CA ASP A 194 -5.29 3.44 13.53
C ASP A 194 -6.41 3.11 12.54
N PHE A 195 -6.09 3.03 11.26
CA PHE A 195 -7.08 2.68 10.25
C PHE A 195 -7.42 1.18 10.27
N ARG A 196 -6.40 0.33 10.46
CA ARG A 196 -6.42 -1.09 10.06
C ARG A 196 -6.52 -2.10 11.22
N SER A 197 -6.37 -1.71 12.49
CA SER A 197 -6.40 -2.68 13.59
C SER A 197 -7.75 -3.38 13.70
N LYS A 198 -7.72 -4.71 13.82
CA LYS A 198 -8.93 -5.53 13.97
C LYS A 198 -9.66 -5.16 15.27
N GLY A 199 -10.95 -4.83 15.17
CA GLY A 199 -11.85 -4.52 16.29
C GLY A 199 -11.69 -3.14 16.95
N SER A 200 -10.58 -2.43 16.72
CA SER A 200 -10.35 -1.10 17.30
C SER A 200 -10.13 0.00 16.26
N GLY A 201 -9.64 -0.34 15.06
CA GLY A 201 -9.31 0.58 13.99
C GLY A 201 -10.53 1.16 13.29
N LEU A 202 -10.33 2.27 12.57
CA LEU A 202 -11.40 3.02 11.91
C LEU A 202 -12.25 2.12 11.00
N TYR A 203 -11.62 1.29 10.15
CA TYR A 203 -12.31 0.46 9.17
C TYR A 203 -13.28 -0.55 9.79
N SER A 204 -12.93 -1.15 10.94
CA SER A 204 -13.82 -2.07 11.65
C SER A 204 -15.12 -1.41 12.15
N ARG A 205 -15.12 -0.08 12.30
CA ARG A 205 -16.30 0.70 12.72
C ARG A 205 -17.15 1.17 11.54
N LEU A 206 -16.71 0.92 10.31
CA LEU A 206 -17.36 1.34 9.06
C LEU A 206 -18.10 0.20 8.36
N GLU A 207 -18.05 -1.03 8.89
CA GLU A 207 -18.71 -2.24 8.37
C GLU A 207 -20.25 -2.17 8.24
N GLY A 208 -20.87 -1.01 8.47
CA GLY A 208 -22.30 -0.76 8.30
C GLY A 208 -22.67 0.30 7.25
N LEU A 209 -21.69 0.91 6.56
CA LEU A 209 -21.93 1.97 5.57
C LEU A 209 -22.25 1.46 4.15
N GLY A 210 -22.23 0.14 3.93
CA GLY A 210 -22.52 -0.47 2.62
C GLY A 210 -21.37 -0.40 1.61
N LEU A 211 -20.16 -0.07 2.06
CA LEU A 211 -18.94 -0.07 1.25
C LEU A 211 -18.39 -1.49 1.09
N SER A 212 -17.88 -1.82 -0.09
CA SER A 212 -17.20 -3.10 -0.35
C SER A 212 -15.84 -3.18 0.34
N ASP A 213 -15.08 -2.08 0.28
CA ASP A 213 -13.85 -1.89 1.04
C ASP A 213 -13.93 -0.59 1.87
N PRO A 214 -13.71 -0.63 3.20
CA PRO A 214 -13.59 0.56 4.03
C PRO A 214 -12.55 1.61 3.57
N GLN A 215 -11.58 1.24 2.71
CA GLN A 215 -10.64 2.17 2.08
C GLN A 215 -11.30 3.14 1.11
N GLU A 216 -12.44 2.76 0.51
CA GLU A 216 -13.23 3.57 -0.45
C GLU A 216 -13.65 4.93 0.13
N VAL A 217 -13.72 5.07 1.46
CA VAL A 217 -14.03 6.36 2.10
C VAL A 217 -12.99 7.45 1.80
N PHE A 218 -11.77 7.05 1.48
CA PHE A 218 -10.68 7.94 1.09
C PHE A 218 -10.39 7.85 -0.41
N ASP A 219 -11.29 7.30 -1.23
CA ASP A 219 -11.12 7.27 -2.68
C ASP A 219 -11.65 8.56 -3.33
N LEU A 220 -10.87 9.15 -4.24
CA LEU A 220 -11.21 10.43 -4.84
C LEU A 220 -12.47 10.35 -5.72
N ASP A 221 -12.66 9.26 -6.45
CA ASP A 221 -13.79 9.11 -7.36
C ASP A 221 -15.06 8.82 -6.57
N VAL A 222 -14.98 7.99 -5.52
CA VAL A 222 -16.08 7.83 -4.55
C VAL A 222 -16.44 9.16 -3.89
N PHE A 223 -15.45 9.99 -3.55
CA PHE A 223 -15.70 11.32 -2.97
C PHE A 223 -16.37 12.29 -3.96
N ARG A 224 -16.06 12.19 -5.25
CA ARG A 224 -16.69 13.01 -6.29
C ARG A 224 -18.14 12.59 -6.54
N GLU A 225 -18.42 11.30 -6.47
CA GLU A 225 -19.78 10.74 -6.59
C GLU A 225 -20.64 11.05 -5.38
N ASP A 226 -20.16 10.71 -4.17
CA ASP A 226 -20.86 10.96 -2.91
C ASP A 226 -19.90 11.40 -1.79
N PRO A 227 -19.67 12.73 -1.62
CA PRO A 227 -18.83 13.23 -0.56
C PRO A 227 -19.42 13.00 0.84
N THR A 228 -20.72 12.69 0.95
CA THR A 228 -21.37 12.48 2.26
C THR A 228 -20.79 11.28 3.00
N ILE A 229 -20.27 10.28 2.28
CA ILE A 229 -19.61 9.10 2.85
C ILE A 229 -18.41 9.53 3.69
N PHE A 230 -17.50 10.32 3.12
CA PHE A 230 -16.35 10.88 3.84
C PHE A 230 -16.80 11.79 4.99
N TYR A 231 -17.72 12.72 4.75
CA TYR A 231 -18.15 13.66 5.81
C TYR A 231 -18.90 12.98 6.96
N SER A 232 -19.52 11.81 6.74
CA SER A 232 -20.14 11.02 7.82
C SER A 232 -19.13 10.57 8.88
N ILE A 233 -17.86 10.43 8.50
CA ILE A 233 -16.76 10.03 9.39
C ILE A 233 -15.78 11.17 9.70
N ALA A 234 -15.81 12.25 8.93
CA ALA A 234 -14.85 13.36 8.99
C ALA A 234 -14.71 13.94 10.40
N GLY A 235 -15.80 14.10 11.15
CA GLY A 235 -15.76 14.57 12.54
C GLY A 235 -14.97 13.67 13.50
N ARG A 236 -14.81 12.38 13.19
CA ARG A 236 -14.09 11.40 14.02
C ARG A 236 -12.59 11.36 13.75
N ILE A 237 -12.18 11.76 12.56
CA ILE A 237 -10.77 11.78 12.14
C ILE A 237 -10.09 13.13 12.42
N LEU A 238 -10.88 14.15 12.78
CA LEU A 238 -10.32 15.44 13.19
C LEU A 238 -9.44 15.25 14.44
N PRO A 239 -8.26 15.88 14.48
CA PRO A 239 -7.39 15.82 15.64
C PRO A 239 -8.08 16.52 16.83
N THR A 240 -8.56 15.72 17.79
CA THR A 240 -9.20 16.22 19.02
C THR A 240 -8.26 16.17 20.23
N VAL A 241 -7.09 15.54 20.07
CA VAL A 241 -6.17 15.29 21.16
C VAL A 241 -5.15 16.41 21.27
N ASP A 242 -5.07 17.00 22.45
CA ASP A 242 -4.12 18.05 22.78
C ASP A 242 -2.86 17.51 23.49
N GLN A 243 -2.52 16.24 23.30
CA GLN A 243 -1.34 15.59 23.88
C GLN A 243 -0.49 14.96 22.78
N ILE A 244 0.81 14.83 23.03
CA ILE A 244 1.74 14.10 22.16
C ILE A 244 2.11 12.77 22.83
N SER A 245 2.57 11.79 22.06
CA SER A 245 3.03 10.52 22.63
C SER A 245 4.53 10.58 22.99
N PRO A 246 5.01 9.69 23.88
CA PRO A 246 6.45 9.48 24.09
C PRO A 246 7.24 9.31 22.79
N THR A 247 6.66 8.63 21.80
CA THR A 247 7.26 8.47 20.47
C THR A 247 7.44 9.80 19.73
N HIS A 248 6.46 10.71 19.79
CA HIS A 248 6.62 12.05 19.22
C HIS A 248 7.74 12.83 19.93
N ALA A 249 7.77 12.79 21.27
CA ALA A 249 8.80 13.44 22.07
C ALA A 249 10.21 12.84 21.79
N PHE A 250 10.31 11.56 21.48
CA PHE A 250 11.57 10.92 21.08
C PHE A 250 12.08 11.46 19.74
N ILE A 251 11.20 11.70 18.76
CA ILE A 251 11.61 12.26 17.47
C ILE A 251 12.02 13.73 17.63
N GLU A 252 11.33 14.50 18.47
CA GLU A 252 11.78 15.84 18.88
C GLU A 252 13.16 15.78 19.53
N LEU A 253 13.41 14.79 20.40
CA LEU A 253 14.70 14.60 21.05
C LEU A 253 15.83 14.34 20.04
N ILE A 254 15.57 13.54 19.00
CA ILE A 254 16.51 13.32 17.88
C ILE A 254 16.78 14.65 17.18
N GLN A 255 15.75 15.47 16.93
CA GLN A 255 15.90 16.80 16.35
C GLN A 255 16.73 17.73 17.23
N ARG A 256 16.44 17.80 18.53
CA ARG A 256 17.15 18.64 19.53
C ARG A 256 18.62 18.25 19.66
N LYS A 257 18.95 16.99 19.40
CA LYS A 257 20.33 16.49 19.30
C LYS A 257 20.99 16.76 17.95
N ASN A 258 20.32 17.47 17.04
CA ASN A 258 20.74 17.79 15.69
C ASN A 258 21.07 16.55 14.84
N LYS A 259 20.27 15.49 14.99
CA LYS A 259 20.43 14.22 14.26
C LYS A 259 19.31 13.93 13.27
N LEU A 260 18.16 14.61 13.40
CA LEU A 260 17.02 14.42 12.49
C LEU A 260 17.33 15.10 11.15
N LEU A 261 17.36 14.33 10.07
CA LEU A 261 17.39 14.85 8.70
C LEU A 261 15.97 15.28 8.29
N THR A 262 15.06 14.31 8.26
CA THR A 262 13.65 14.51 7.88
C THR A 262 12.78 13.47 8.57
N GLN A 263 11.63 13.91 9.08
CA GLN A 263 10.53 13.04 9.46
C GLN A 263 9.51 13.00 8.32
N TYR A 264 9.28 11.81 7.78
CA TYR A 264 8.17 11.52 6.87
C TYR A 264 7.04 10.94 7.70
N THR A 265 5.86 11.57 7.70
CA THR A 265 4.70 11.05 8.41
C THR A 265 3.57 10.73 7.45
N GLN A 266 2.94 9.57 7.66
CA GLN A 266 1.69 9.18 7.00
C GLN A 266 0.46 9.70 7.75
N ASN A 267 0.66 10.28 8.93
CA ASN A 267 -0.40 10.80 9.77
C ASN A 267 -0.88 12.17 9.26
N ILE A 268 -2.17 12.42 9.49
CA ILE A 268 -2.86 13.67 9.16
C ILE A 268 -3.27 14.45 10.42
N ASP A 269 -2.85 13.98 11.60
CA ASP A 269 -3.27 14.48 12.91
C ASP A 269 -2.51 15.75 13.38
N ASN A 270 -1.45 16.15 12.66
CA ASN A 270 -0.60 17.32 12.95
C ASN A 270 0.13 17.27 14.30
N LEU A 271 0.21 16.11 14.96
CA LEU A 271 0.85 16.00 16.27
C LEU A 271 2.37 16.21 16.21
N GLU A 272 3.00 16.01 15.06
CA GLU A 272 4.43 16.27 14.85
C GLU A 272 4.77 17.76 15.01
N ILE A 273 3.96 18.65 14.44
CA ILE A 273 4.15 20.11 14.57
C ILE A 273 4.01 20.49 16.05
N LYS A 274 3.01 19.92 16.72
CA LYS A 274 2.78 20.16 18.14
C LYS A 274 3.91 19.66 19.02
N ALA A 275 4.52 18.53 18.66
CA ALA A 275 5.69 18.00 19.34
C ALA A 275 6.92 18.91 19.20
N GLY A 276 6.90 19.91 18.32
CA GLY A 276 8.00 20.85 18.10
C GLY A 276 8.93 20.45 16.96
N ILE A 277 8.51 19.53 16.08
CA ILE A 277 9.27 19.19 14.87
C ILE A 277 9.29 20.41 13.95
N ASN A 278 10.48 20.77 13.46
CA ASN A 278 10.65 21.90 12.56
C ASN A 278 9.91 21.59 11.24
N PRO A 279 9.02 22.47 10.76
CA PRO A 279 8.35 22.32 9.47
C PRO A 279 9.30 22.03 8.28
N GLU A 280 10.54 22.53 8.30
CA GLU A 280 11.54 22.28 7.24
C GLU A 280 12.08 20.83 7.23
N LYS A 281 11.87 20.11 8.33
CA LYS A 281 12.25 18.71 8.52
C LYS A 281 11.04 17.78 8.56
N LEU A 282 9.83 18.27 8.31
CA LEU A 282 8.60 17.48 8.36
C LEU A 282 7.98 17.39 6.96
N ILE A 283 7.73 16.15 6.51
CA ILE A 283 6.98 15.86 5.29
C ILE A 283 5.72 15.08 5.66
N GLN A 284 4.58 15.72 5.50
CA GLN A 284 3.27 15.09 5.67
C GLN A 284 2.86 14.43 4.36
N CYS A 285 3.18 13.15 4.22
CA CYS A 285 3.05 12.43 2.96
C CYS A 285 1.61 12.42 2.49
N HIS A 286 0.66 12.15 3.39
CA HIS A 286 -0.77 12.09 3.06
C HIS A 286 -1.49 13.43 3.28
N GLY A 287 -0.76 14.55 3.25
CA GLY A 287 -1.32 15.88 3.48
C GLY A 287 -1.75 16.10 4.94
N SER A 288 -2.60 17.09 5.17
CA SER A 288 -3.10 17.42 6.52
C SER A 288 -4.38 18.24 6.50
N PHE A 289 -5.01 18.39 7.67
CA PHE A 289 -6.18 19.25 7.84
C PHE A 289 -5.84 20.76 7.93
N ALA A 290 -4.62 21.17 7.58
CA ALA A 290 -4.21 22.58 7.69
C ALA A 290 -5.01 23.50 6.75
N SER A 291 -5.38 23.00 5.58
CA SER A 291 -6.18 23.72 4.58
C SER A 291 -7.20 22.81 3.90
N ALA A 292 -8.15 23.42 3.21
CA ALA A 292 -9.12 22.74 2.38
C ALA A 292 -9.25 23.45 1.04
N SER A 293 -9.44 22.68 -0.02
CA SER A 293 -9.54 23.17 -1.40
C SER A 293 -10.85 22.74 -2.04
N CYS A 294 -11.47 23.65 -2.80
CA CYS A 294 -12.64 23.29 -3.60
C CYS A 294 -12.24 22.33 -4.72
N VAL A 295 -12.89 21.17 -4.80
CA VAL A 295 -12.60 20.16 -5.85
C VAL A 295 -12.95 20.63 -7.27
N GLN A 296 -13.75 21.69 -7.40
CA GLN A 296 -14.19 22.22 -8.70
C GLN A 296 -13.38 23.44 -9.16
N CYS A 297 -13.10 24.39 -8.27
CA CYS A 297 -12.46 25.67 -8.65
C CYS A 297 -11.08 25.90 -8.02
N GLY A 298 -10.59 24.97 -7.18
CA GLY A 298 -9.29 25.07 -6.52
C GLY A 298 -9.21 26.16 -5.45
N HIS A 299 -10.31 26.82 -5.10
CA HIS A 299 -10.29 27.84 -4.04
C HIS A 299 -9.89 27.23 -2.71
N LYS A 300 -8.81 27.74 -2.12
CA LYS A 300 -8.19 27.24 -0.90
C LYS A 300 -8.56 28.11 0.30
N VAL A 301 -8.91 27.47 1.41
CA VAL A 301 -9.25 28.08 2.70
C VAL A 301 -8.48 27.40 3.84
N PRO A 302 -8.30 28.05 5.00
CA PRO A 302 -7.80 27.38 6.20
C PRO A 302 -8.74 26.25 6.62
N GLY A 303 -8.20 25.10 7.06
CA GLY A 303 -9.01 23.91 7.36
C GLY A 303 -10.01 24.14 8.49
N GLU A 304 -9.66 24.97 9.47
CA GLU A 304 -10.52 25.39 10.57
C GLU A 304 -11.88 25.95 10.12
N THR A 305 -11.95 26.49 8.91
CA THR A 305 -13.20 27.05 8.35
C THR A 305 -14.25 25.98 8.05
N ILE A 306 -13.85 24.73 7.80
CA ILE A 306 -14.76 23.63 7.44
C ILE A 306 -14.96 22.62 8.59
N PHE A 307 -14.22 22.75 9.68
CA PHE A 307 -14.34 21.87 10.85
C PHE A 307 -15.75 21.86 11.47
N PRO A 308 -16.46 23.00 11.61
CA PRO A 308 -17.82 23.00 12.16
C PRO A 308 -18.81 22.17 11.35
N GLU A 309 -18.70 22.17 10.02
CA GLU A 309 -19.49 21.32 9.13
C GLU A 309 -19.07 19.85 9.22
N MET A 310 -17.76 19.57 9.22
CA MET A 310 -17.22 18.20 9.35
C MET A 310 -17.68 17.52 10.63
N ILE A 311 -17.67 18.23 11.76
CA ILE A 311 -18.12 17.70 13.06
C ILE A 311 -19.60 17.33 13.03
N LYS A 312 -20.41 18.06 12.26
CA LYS A 312 -21.86 17.83 12.11
C LYS A 312 -22.18 16.79 11.02
N GLY A 313 -21.17 16.29 10.30
CA GLY A 313 -21.36 15.42 9.13
C GLY A 313 -22.03 16.14 7.94
N ILE A 314 -21.87 17.46 7.85
CA ILE A 314 -22.43 18.26 6.76
C ILE A 314 -21.33 18.49 5.71
N VAL A 315 -21.68 18.33 4.43
CA VAL A 315 -20.78 18.61 3.31
C VAL A 315 -20.52 20.11 3.20
N PRO A 316 -19.29 20.61 3.40
CA PRO A 316 -18.97 22.03 3.31
C PRO A 316 -18.93 22.47 1.83
N LYS A 317 -19.65 23.55 1.53
CA LYS A 317 -19.82 24.06 0.17
C LYS A 317 -18.86 25.22 -0.11
N CYS A 318 -18.36 25.29 -1.34
CA CYS A 318 -17.49 26.36 -1.79
C CYS A 318 -18.28 27.66 -2.01
N GLU A 319 -17.95 28.70 -1.24
CA GLU A 319 -18.56 30.02 -1.40
C GLU A 319 -18.32 30.64 -2.79
N VAL A 320 -17.15 30.37 -3.39
CA VAL A 320 -16.79 30.92 -4.70
C VAL A 320 -17.66 30.30 -5.79
N CYS A 321 -17.85 28.98 -5.79
CA CYS A 321 -18.76 28.31 -6.74
C CYS A 321 -20.21 28.75 -6.51
N LEU A 322 -20.65 28.89 -5.26
CA LEU A 322 -21.98 29.41 -4.93
C LEU A 322 -22.23 30.80 -5.53
N LYS A 323 -21.24 31.71 -5.42
CA LYS A 323 -21.31 33.07 -5.98
C LYS A 323 -21.35 33.05 -7.52
N HIS A 324 -20.56 32.20 -8.18
CA HIS A 324 -20.58 32.04 -9.64
C HIS A 324 -21.92 31.50 -10.15
N ASN A 325 -22.44 30.44 -9.51
CA ASN A 325 -23.71 29.82 -9.89
C ASN A 325 -24.89 30.80 -9.69
N ALA A 326 -24.86 31.60 -8.62
CA ALA A 326 -25.86 32.64 -8.38
C ALA A 326 -25.82 33.78 -9.42
N ASN A 327 -24.64 34.11 -9.95
CA ASN A 327 -24.48 35.14 -10.98
C ASN A 327 -24.91 34.64 -12.37
N ASN A 328 -24.58 33.39 -12.72
CA ASN A 328 -25.00 32.78 -13.99
C ASN A 328 -26.53 32.57 -14.06
N ASN A 329 -27.17 32.16 -12.96
CA ASN A 329 -28.63 32.04 -12.88
C ASN A 329 -29.37 33.39 -12.98
N LYS A 330 -28.70 34.51 -12.68
CA LYS A 330 -29.26 35.87 -12.89
C LYS A 330 -29.10 36.35 -14.34
N ALA A 331 -28.05 35.91 -15.04
CA ALA A 331 -27.80 36.26 -16.45
C ALA A 331 -28.72 35.49 -17.43
N GLY A 332 -29.15 34.27 -17.09
CA GLY A 332 -30.01 33.42 -17.94
C GLY A 332 -31.48 33.86 -18.10
N LYS A 333 -31.97 34.85 -17.35
CA LYS A 333 -33.39 35.26 -17.37
C LYS A 333 -33.81 36.27 -18.45
N LYS A 334 -33.01 36.48 -19.51
CA LYS A 334 -33.38 37.37 -20.63
C LYS A 334 -33.18 36.75 -22.02
N ARG A 335 -33.83 35.61 -22.30
CA ARG A 335 -34.22 35.29 -23.70
C ARG A 335 -35.72 35.52 -23.85
N LYS A 336 -36.05 36.68 -24.40
CA LYS A 336 -37.41 37.14 -24.70
C LYS A 336 -37.97 36.20 -25.79
N ARG A 337 -38.97 35.38 -25.45
CA ARG A 337 -39.76 34.61 -26.43
C ARG A 337 -40.33 35.58 -27.47
N GLY A 338 -39.79 35.55 -28.69
CA GLY A 338 -40.35 36.25 -29.84
C GLY A 338 -41.66 35.61 -30.23
N LYS A 339 -42.74 36.40 -30.24
CA LYS A 339 -44.10 35.97 -30.59
C LYS A 339 -44.19 35.91 -32.12
N CYS A 340 -44.32 34.73 -32.71
CA CYS A 340 -44.59 34.59 -34.14
C CYS A 340 -46.11 34.63 -34.37
N SER A 341 -46.58 35.62 -35.12
CA SER A 341 -47.96 35.73 -35.61
C SER A 341 -48.15 34.87 -36.85
N SER A 342 -49.29 34.19 -36.87
CA SER A 342 -49.86 33.38 -37.95
C SER A 342 -49.78 34.00 -39.34
N GLU A 343 -49.52 33.18 -40.37
CA GLU A 343 -50.33 33.10 -41.60
C GLU A 343 -49.94 31.86 -42.44
N ARG A 344 -50.80 31.52 -43.40
CA ARG A 344 -51.21 30.18 -43.86
C ARG A 344 -50.30 29.52 -44.92
N ALA A 345 -50.43 28.20 -45.03
CA ALA A 345 -49.81 27.28 -46.00
C ALA A 345 -50.18 27.57 -47.49
N PRO A 346 -49.51 26.92 -48.47
CA PRO A 346 -50.08 25.66 -48.95
C PRO A 346 -49.08 24.53 -49.28
N GLU A 347 -49.65 23.32 -49.31
CA GLU A 347 -49.08 22.02 -49.70
C GLU A 347 -48.53 22.03 -51.14
N ASP A 348 -47.31 21.51 -51.37
CA ASP A 348 -47.09 20.31 -52.19
C ASP A 348 -45.62 19.85 -52.20
N TYR A 349 -45.43 18.55 -52.46
CA TYR A 349 -44.20 17.84 -52.84
C TYR A 349 -43.26 17.26 -51.76
N ARG A 350 -43.50 15.97 -51.49
CA ARG A 350 -42.55 14.96 -50.98
C ARG A 350 -41.22 14.96 -51.75
N ARG A 351 -40.08 15.00 -51.02
CA ARG A 351 -39.02 13.97 -51.17
C ARG A 351 -37.99 14.01 -50.03
N LYS A 352 -37.78 12.81 -49.49
CA LYS A 352 -36.74 12.37 -48.55
C LYS A 352 -35.36 13.02 -48.77
N ARG A 353 -34.74 13.46 -47.67
CA ARG A 353 -33.40 13.00 -47.30
C ARG A 353 -33.18 13.20 -45.81
N HIS A 354 -32.93 12.08 -45.12
CA HIS A 354 -32.36 12.03 -43.78
C HIS A 354 -31.07 12.84 -43.76
N ASN A 355 -30.94 13.76 -42.80
CA ASN A 355 -29.68 13.88 -42.08
C ASN A 355 -29.97 14.42 -40.67
N GLU A 356 -29.40 13.72 -39.71
CA GLU A 356 -29.51 13.92 -38.28
C GLU A 356 -28.98 15.30 -37.87
N SER A 357 -29.73 15.98 -37.01
CA SER A 357 -29.26 17.10 -36.21
C SER A 357 -30.22 17.17 -35.03
N SER A 358 -29.81 16.58 -33.92
CA SER A 358 -29.28 17.32 -32.78
C SER A 358 -30.41 18.08 -32.10
N ASP A 359 -30.99 17.44 -31.07
CA ASP A 359 -31.37 18.06 -29.80
C ASP A 359 -32.07 16.99 -28.93
N ASP A 360 -31.91 17.14 -27.61
CA ASP A 360 -32.52 16.40 -26.50
C ASP A 360 -31.76 15.10 -26.14
N ASP A 361 -30.96 15.00 -25.07
CA ASP A 361 -31.22 15.48 -23.71
C ASP A 361 -29.99 16.18 -23.09
N ALA A 362 -30.04 17.51 -23.00
CA ALA A 362 -29.30 18.20 -21.96
C ALA A 362 -29.99 17.85 -20.63
N GLU A 363 -29.47 16.83 -19.96
CA GLU A 363 -29.72 16.68 -18.53
C GLU A 363 -29.38 18.02 -17.88
N ASP A 364 -30.38 18.68 -17.30
CA ASP A 364 -30.23 19.96 -16.63
C ASP A 364 -29.23 19.78 -15.47
N ASP A 365 -27.93 19.92 -15.77
CA ASP A 365 -26.84 20.00 -14.81
C ASP A 365 -27.04 21.30 -14.01
N ILE A 366 -27.91 21.23 -13.01
CA ILE A 366 -28.02 22.25 -11.98
C ILE A 366 -26.59 22.40 -11.44
N PRO A 367 -25.93 23.56 -11.59
CA PRO A 367 -24.54 23.70 -11.16
C PRO A 367 -24.45 23.42 -9.67
N GLN A 368 -24.05 22.21 -9.31
CA GLN A 368 -23.86 21.85 -7.91
C GLN A 368 -22.71 22.73 -7.39
N PRO A 369 -22.87 23.36 -6.22
CA PRO A 369 -21.78 24.13 -5.66
C PRO A 369 -20.62 23.18 -5.37
N GLY A 370 -19.43 23.51 -5.87
CA GLY A 370 -18.23 22.73 -5.59
C GLY A 370 -18.04 22.47 -4.08
N VAL A 371 -17.50 21.31 -3.75
CA VAL A 371 -17.34 20.84 -2.37
C VAL A 371 -15.93 21.18 -1.86
N MET A 372 -15.81 21.56 -0.60
CA MET A 372 -14.53 21.92 0.03
C MET A 372 -13.86 20.71 0.68
N LYS A 373 -12.97 20.04 -0.04
CA LYS A 373 -12.23 18.86 0.45
C LYS A 373 -11.03 19.29 1.30
N PRO A 374 -10.77 18.70 2.49
CA PRO A 374 -9.52 18.91 3.22
C PRO A 374 -8.31 18.49 2.36
N ASP A 375 -7.18 19.18 2.49
CA ASP A 375 -5.94 18.90 1.72
C ASP A 375 -5.19 17.67 2.27
N ILE A 376 -5.94 16.59 2.52
CA ILE A 376 -5.42 15.24 2.75
C ILE A 376 -5.45 14.47 1.42
N VAL A 377 -4.47 13.59 1.22
CA VAL A 377 -4.33 12.81 -0.01
C VAL A 377 -5.29 11.63 0.03
N PHE A 378 -6.16 11.55 -0.96
CA PHE A 378 -7.06 10.42 -1.20
C PHE A 378 -6.39 9.37 -2.09
N PHE A 379 -6.88 8.14 -2.07
CA PHE A 379 -6.50 7.14 -3.07
C PHE A 379 -6.85 7.66 -4.47
N GLY A 380 -5.94 7.47 -5.42
CA GLY A 380 -6.01 8.06 -6.75
C GLY A 380 -5.43 9.49 -6.87
N GLU A 381 -5.15 10.18 -5.76
CA GLU A 381 -4.44 11.47 -5.79
C GLU A 381 -2.92 11.29 -5.76
N GLN A 382 -2.20 12.20 -6.43
CA GLN A 382 -0.76 12.27 -6.31
C GLN A 382 -0.36 12.79 -4.93
N LEU A 383 0.72 12.22 -4.37
CA LEU A 383 1.35 12.80 -3.18
C LEU A 383 1.82 14.24 -3.44
N PRO A 384 2.00 15.06 -2.39
CA PRO A 384 2.61 16.37 -2.53
C PRO A 384 3.96 16.29 -3.25
N GLU A 385 4.19 17.18 -4.22
CA GLU A 385 5.44 17.23 -5.00
C GLU A 385 6.69 17.36 -4.10
N THR A 386 6.52 17.98 -2.93
CA THR A 386 7.55 18.11 -1.90
C THR A 386 8.06 16.77 -1.40
N PHE A 387 7.26 15.71 -1.42
CA PHE A 387 7.66 14.37 -0.99
C PHE A 387 8.76 13.79 -1.90
N ASN A 388 8.47 13.65 -3.20
CA ASN A 388 9.41 13.05 -4.15
C ASN A 388 10.66 13.90 -4.30
N LYS A 389 10.49 15.22 -4.42
CA LYS A 389 11.60 16.17 -4.56
C LYS A 389 12.53 16.12 -3.34
N ARG A 390 11.98 16.15 -2.13
CA ARG A 390 12.80 16.11 -0.90
C ARG A 390 13.52 14.77 -0.76
N LEU A 391 12.82 13.66 -1.04
CA LEU A 391 13.38 12.33 -0.89
C LEU A 391 14.50 12.05 -1.89
N VAL A 392 14.23 12.25 -3.19
CA VAL A 392 15.14 11.86 -4.27
C VAL A 392 16.29 12.86 -4.42
N ASP A 393 16.00 14.16 -4.41
CA ASP A 393 17.00 15.18 -4.76
C ASP A 393 17.90 15.57 -3.58
N HIS A 394 17.49 15.28 -2.35
CA HIS A 394 18.18 15.72 -1.14
C HIS A 394 18.44 14.57 -0.16
N ASP A 395 17.39 14.01 0.43
CA ASP A 395 17.53 13.13 1.60
C ASP A 395 18.22 11.81 1.29
N ARG A 396 17.98 11.22 0.10
CA ARG A 396 18.61 9.98 -0.37
C ARG A 396 20.13 10.01 -0.28
N THR A 397 20.74 11.17 -0.56
CA THR A 397 22.21 11.30 -0.61
C THR A 397 22.85 11.59 0.74
N LEU A 398 22.07 12.05 1.71
CA LEU A 398 22.57 12.50 3.02
C LEU A 398 22.28 11.50 4.13
N CYS A 399 21.20 10.72 3.98
CA CYS A 399 20.73 9.77 4.98
C CYS A 399 21.82 8.78 5.39
N ASP A 400 22.02 8.62 6.70
CA ASP A 400 22.96 7.65 7.27
C ASP A 400 22.30 6.63 8.22
N LEU A 401 20.99 6.79 8.49
CA LEU A 401 20.17 5.85 9.25
C LEU A 401 18.69 6.05 8.92
N PHE A 402 17.97 4.96 8.69
CA PHE A 402 16.53 4.97 8.49
C PHE A 402 15.80 4.25 9.64
N ILE A 403 14.80 4.91 10.22
CA ILE A 403 13.98 4.34 11.30
C ILE A 403 12.52 4.42 10.89
N CYS A 404 11.85 3.27 10.86
CA CYS A 404 10.43 3.16 10.56
C CYS A 404 9.66 2.83 11.85
N ILE A 405 8.68 3.65 12.23
CA ILE A 405 7.96 3.54 13.51
C ILE A 405 6.45 3.55 13.29
N GLY A 406 5.76 2.52 13.80
CA GLY A 406 4.30 2.52 13.91
C GLY A 406 3.55 2.49 12.58
N THR A 407 4.12 1.88 11.54
CA THR A 407 3.44 1.68 10.24
C THR A 407 3.56 0.25 9.75
N SER A 408 2.57 -0.18 8.97
CA SER A 408 2.56 -1.48 8.28
C SER A 408 3.17 -1.43 6.88
N LEU A 409 3.53 -0.24 6.38
CA LEU A 409 4.15 -0.06 5.06
C LEU A 409 3.35 -0.69 3.90
N LYS A 410 2.01 -0.61 3.97
CA LYS A 410 1.11 -1.18 2.95
C LYS A 410 0.68 -0.18 1.88
N VAL A 411 0.98 1.10 2.05
CA VAL A 411 0.49 2.18 1.18
C VAL A 411 1.66 2.79 0.43
N ALA A 412 1.67 2.56 -0.88
CA ALA A 412 2.58 3.20 -1.81
C ALA A 412 2.17 4.67 -2.05
N PRO A 413 3.11 5.54 -2.44
CA PRO A 413 4.54 5.26 -2.64
C PRO A 413 5.38 5.46 -1.37
N VAL A 414 4.77 5.76 -0.21
CA VAL A 414 5.51 5.96 1.06
C VAL A 414 6.22 4.68 1.51
N SER A 415 5.64 3.50 1.25
CA SER A 415 6.31 2.22 1.50
C SER A 415 7.58 2.01 0.67
N GLU A 416 7.74 2.72 -0.44
CA GLU A 416 8.85 2.55 -1.39
C GLU A 416 10.11 3.31 -1.00
N ILE A 417 10.03 4.24 -0.03
CA ILE A 417 11.19 4.96 0.53
C ILE A 417 12.36 4.00 0.82
N ILE A 418 12.02 2.81 1.32
CA ILE A 418 12.96 1.77 1.71
C ILE A 418 13.80 1.25 0.54
N GLY A 419 13.19 1.12 -0.65
CA GLY A 419 13.88 0.72 -1.87
C GLY A 419 14.59 1.87 -2.59
N ILE A 420 14.20 3.12 -2.29
CA ILE A 420 14.82 4.33 -2.84
C ILE A 420 16.14 4.66 -2.11
N LEU A 421 16.24 4.38 -0.81
CA LEU A 421 17.47 4.64 -0.06
C LEU A 421 18.63 3.71 -0.48
N PRO A 422 19.89 4.16 -0.39
CA PRO A 422 21.04 3.31 -0.67
C PRO A 422 21.04 2.03 0.19
N PRO A 423 21.42 0.87 -0.35
CA PRO A 423 21.28 -0.42 0.32
C PRO A 423 22.19 -0.56 1.56
N ASP A 424 23.27 0.21 1.64
CA ASP A 424 24.23 0.25 2.74
C ASP A 424 23.74 1.05 3.96
N ILE A 425 22.66 1.82 3.83
CA ILE A 425 22.07 2.56 4.95
C ILE A 425 21.39 1.60 5.92
N PRO A 426 21.73 1.60 7.21
CA PRO A 426 21.07 0.76 8.20
C PRO A 426 19.59 1.09 8.37
N GLN A 427 18.75 0.07 8.51
CA GLN A 427 17.29 0.21 8.61
C GLN A 427 16.73 -0.48 9.85
N ILE A 428 16.02 0.29 10.68
CA ILE A 428 15.42 -0.16 11.93
C ILE A 428 13.90 -0.07 11.83
N TYR A 429 13.21 -1.12 12.29
CA TYR A 429 11.75 -1.18 12.34
C TYR A 429 11.25 -1.24 13.79
N ILE A 430 10.26 -0.42 14.12
CA ILE A 430 9.63 -0.36 15.44
C ILE A 430 8.11 -0.43 15.26
N SER A 431 7.47 -1.50 15.70
CA SER A 431 6.02 -1.66 15.54
C SER A 431 5.46 -2.73 16.48
N LYS A 432 4.14 -2.76 16.66
CA LYS A 432 3.48 -3.81 17.46
C LYS A 432 3.52 -5.19 16.80
N THR A 433 3.60 -5.23 15.48
CA THR A 433 3.58 -6.46 14.68
C THR A 433 4.72 -6.43 13.66
N PRO A 434 5.35 -7.58 13.35
CA PRO A 434 6.38 -7.66 12.33
C PRO A 434 5.80 -7.40 10.94
N VAL A 435 6.68 -7.03 10.02
CA VAL A 435 6.38 -6.83 8.59
C VAL A 435 7.05 -7.95 7.79
N THR A 436 6.34 -8.54 6.83
CA THR A 436 6.80 -9.73 6.09
C THR A 436 7.32 -9.42 4.69
N HIS A 437 6.92 -8.27 4.12
CA HIS A 437 7.27 -7.87 2.76
C HIS A 437 8.51 -6.97 2.67
N VAL A 438 9.15 -6.64 3.80
CA VAL A 438 10.34 -5.78 3.86
C VAL A 438 11.39 -6.35 4.81
N ASN A 439 12.65 -6.35 4.39
CA ASN A 439 13.77 -6.83 5.19
C ASN A 439 14.48 -5.69 5.92
N PHE A 440 14.19 -5.55 7.21
CA PHE A 440 14.89 -4.62 8.10
C PHE A 440 16.13 -5.26 8.73
N ASP A 441 17.11 -4.44 9.08
CA ASP A 441 18.32 -4.92 9.76
C ASP A 441 18.03 -5.32 11.20
N ILE A 442 17.16 -4.55 11.86
CA ILE A 442 16.76 -4.80 13.25
C ILE A 442 15.26 -4.51 13.38
N GLU A 443 14.52 -5.46 13.95
CA GLU A 443 13.08 -5.34 14.20
C GLU A 443 12.81 -5.30 15.71
N LEU A 444 12.17 -4.24 16.19
CA LEU A 444 11.80 -4.02 17.58
C LEU A 444 10.27 -4.11 17.70
N ILE A 445 9.79 -5.25 18.17
CA ILE A 445 8.37 -5.61 18.17
C ILE A 445 7.76 -5.36 19.54
N GLY A 446 6.86 -4.38 19.63
CA GLY A 446 6.14 -4.00 20.85
C GLY A 446 5.47 -2.63 20.76
N SER A 447 5.05 -2.10 21.91
CA SER A 447 4.55 -0.72 22.01
C SER A 447 5.66 0.26 21.61
N CYS A 448 5.38 1.15 20.65
CA CYS A 448 6.38 2.12 20.18
C CYS A 448 6.90 2.99 21.33
N ASP A 449 6.02 3.40 22.26
CA ASP A 449 6.37 4.22 23.41
C ASP A 449 7.33 3.50 24.39
N ASP A 450 7.10 2.21 24.64
CA ASP A 450 7.99 1.41 25.51
C ASP A 450 9.35 1.17 24.85
N VAL A 451 9.36 0.95 23.53
CA VAL A 451 10.60 0.77 22.76
C VAL A 451 11.43 2.05 22.81
N VAL A 452 10.87 3.21 22.48
CA VAL A 452 11.64 4.47 22.46
C VAL A 452 12.11 4.89 23.86
N ALA A 453 11.35 4.57 24.91
CA ALA A 453 11.76 4.80 26.28
C ALA A 453 12.99 3.94 26.65
N GLU A 454 12.98 2.65 26.32
CA GLU A 454 14.12 1.76 26.56
C GLU A 454 15.35 2.12 25.72
N LEU A 455 15.15 2.50 24.44
CA LEU A 455 16.23 2.99 23.59
C LEU A 455 16.85 4.28 24.14
N SER A 456 16.02 5.22 24.60
CA SER A 456 16.49 6.47 25.22
C SER A 456 17.30 6.18 26.49
N ARG A 457 16.81 5.28 27.35
CA ARG A 457 17.52 4.84 28.56
C ARG A 457 18.90 4.24 28.24
N ARG A 458 18.97 3.30 27.29
CA ARG A 458 20.25 2.69 26.87
C ARG A 458 21.18 3.66 26.16
N ALA A 459 20.61 4.62 25.44
CA ALA A 459 21.38 5.68 24.79
C ALA A 459 21.88 6.75 25.78
N GLU A 460 21.49 6.68 27.06
CA GLU A 460 21.73 7.72 28.07
C GLU A 460 21.14 9.07 27.62
N TRP A 461 19.98 9.03 26.96
CA TRP A 461 19.25 10.18 26.51
C TRP A 461 18.09 10.47 27.45
N GLU A 462 17.99 11.71 27.91
CA GLU A 462 16.91 12.16 28.79
C GLU A 462 15.64 12.43 27.97
N LEU A 463 14.73 11.45 27.94
CA LEU A 463 13.39 11.55 27.36
C LEU A 463 12.37 11.82 28.47
N LYS A 464 12.02 13.09 28.67
CA LYS A 464 11.00 13.52 29.65
C LYS A 464 9.63 13.55 29.00
N HIS A 465 8.68 12.77 29.52
CA HIS A 465 7.31 12.77 29.04
C HIS A 465 6.34 12.24 30.11
N GLU A 466 5.17 12.85 30.29
CA GLU A 466 4.21 12.50 31.37
C GLU A 466 3.71 11.05 31.31
N MET A 467 3.62 10.49 30.10
CA MET A 467 3.23 9.08 29.88
C MET A 467 4.36 8.08 30.15
N ILE A 468 5.61 8.54 30.29
CA ILE A 468 6.73 7.72 30.74
C ILE A 468 6.76 7.87 32.25
N LEU A 469 6.37 6.81 32.98
CA LEU A 469 6.42 6.85 34.44
C LEU A 469 7.88 6.96 34.91
N ASP A 470 8.22 8.08 35.53
CA ASP A 470 9.54 8.43 36.05
C ASP A 470 10.15 7.30 36.91
N ASP A 471 11.37 6.86 36.55
CA ASP A 471 12.43 6.24 37.37
C ASP A 471 12.11 5.12 38.39
N GLN A 472 10.87 4.63 38.48
CA GLN A 472 10.46 3.55 39.40
C GLN A 472 10.56 2.17 38.73
N GLY A 473 11.72 1.88 38.12
CA GLY A 473 12.10 0.51 37.80
C GLY A 473 11.21 -0.23 36.79
N ARG A 474 10.60 0.46 35.83
CA ARG A 474 9.99 -0.23 34.67
C ARG A 474 11.09 -0.90 33.85
N VAL A 475 11.35 -2.19 34.10
CA VAL A 475 12.20 -3.00 33.22
C VAL A 475 11.30 -3.58 32.15
N VAL A 476 11.34 -3.01 30.93
CA VAL A 476 10.69 -3.64 29.79
C VAL A 476 11.42 -4.96 29.53
N LYS A 477 10.70 -6.08 29.56
CA LYS A 477 11.30 -7.38 29.30
C LYS A 477 11.58 -7.49 27.80
N VAL A 478 12.85 -7.35 27.42
CA VAL A 478 13.28 -7.53 26.04
C VAL A 478 13.86 -8.91 25.85
N ARG A 479 13.39 -9.64 24.84
CA ARG A 479 13.94 -10.95 24.44
C ARG A 479 14.12 -11.02 22.93
N LEU A 480 15.11 -11.79 22.49
CA LEU A 480 15.22 -12.16 21.08
C LEU A 480 14.13 -13.20 20.74
N GLU A 481 13.49 -13.07 19.59
CA GLU A 481 12.54 -14.07 19.11
C GLU A 481 13.26 -15.39 18.76
N GLU A 482 12.66 -16.52 19.14
CA GLU A 482 13.20 -17.83 18.79
C GLU A 482 13.25 -18.00 17.26
N GLY A 483 14.43 -18.31 16.74
CA GLY A 483 14.66 -18.49 15.29
C GLY A 483 14.96 -17.20 14.51
N SER A 484 14.94 -16.03 15.16
CA SER A 484 15.37 -14.77 14.54
C SER A 484 16.72 -14.30 15.08
N ALA A 485 17.57 -13.76 14.21
CA ALA A 485 18.84 -13.16 14.59
C ALA A 485 18.73 -11.69 15.01
N SER A 486 17.66 -10.99 14.59
CA SER A 486 17.56 -9.53 14.70
C SER A 486 16.18 -9.01 15.10
N ARG A 487 15.23 -9.90 15.43
CA ARG A 487 13.90 -9.54 15.92
C ARG A 487 13.83 -9.61 17.44
N TRP A 488 13.64 -8.45 18.07
CA TRP A 488 13.54 -8.27 19.51
C TRP A 488 12.11 -7.99 19.92
N ILE A 489 11.58 -8.77 20.84
CA ILE A 489 10.22 -8.64 21.37
C ILE A 489 10.27 -7.91 22.70
N PHE A 490 9.49 -6.84 22.81
CA PHE A 490 9.28 -6.03 24.00
C PHE A 490 7.97 -6.48 24.66
N GLY A 491 8.10 -7.10 25.84
CA GLY A 491 6.96 -7.61 26.63
C GLY A 491 6.43 -6.61 27.66
N GLU A 492 5.38 -7.01 28.37
CA GLU A 492 4.77 -6.19 29.42
C GLU A 492 5.75 -5.83 30.54
N VAL A 493 5.52 -4.65 31.10
CA VAL A 493 6.32 -4.04 32.16
C VAL A 493 5.95 -4.66 33.51
N GLU A 494 6.90 -5.33 34.17
CA GLU A 494 6.74 -5.66 35.58
C GLU A 494 6.98 -4.39 36.41
N LYS A 495 6.01 -4.01 37.26
CA LYS A 495 6.27 -3.06 38.34
C LYS A 495 7.20 -3.77 39.33
N VAL A 496 8.41 -3.25 39.53
CA VAL A 496 9.27 -3.70 40.63
C VAL A 496 8.49 -3.49 41.92
N GLY A 497 8.06 -4.59 42.53
CA GLY A 497 7.27 -4.57 43.76
C GLY A 497 8.04 -3.84 44.85
N GLY A 498 7.41 -2.82 45.42
CA GLY A 498 7.87 -2.21 46.66
C GLY A 498 8.05 -3.29 47.72
N GLU A 499 9.16 -3.20 48.45
CA GLU A 499 9.50 -4.10 49.55
C GLU A 499 8.30 -4.26 50.48
N GLY A 500 7.94 -5.53 50.73
CA GLY A 500 6.88 -5.88 51.64
C GLY A 500 7.16 -5.35 53.04
N GLU A 501 6.38 -4.35 53.45
CA GLU A 501 6.22 -4.00 54.84
C GLU A 501 5.54 -5.20 55.53
N LYS A 502 6.36 -6.07 56.12
CA LYS A 502 5.90 -7.09 57.06
C LYS A 502 5.30 -6.35 58.26
N VAL A 503 4.00 -6.12 58.24
CA VAL A 503 3.24 -5.91 59.47
C VAL A 503 3.00 -7.29 60.08
N GLY A 504 3.86 -7.64 61.01
CA GLY A 504 3.68 -8.75 61.94
C GLY A 504 3.93 -8.25 63.35
N GLU A 505 2.86 -7.86 64.04
CA GLU A 505 2.40 -8.34 65.36
C GLU A 505 1.12 -7.62 65.78
#